data_AF-A0A6P7TYF5-F1
#
_entry.id   AF-A0A6P7TYF5-F1
#
_cell.length_a   1.000
_cell.length_b   1.000
_cell.length_c   1.000
_cell.angle_alpha   90.00
_cell.angle_beta   90.00
_cell.angle_gamma   90.00
#
_symmetry.space_group_name_H-M   'P 1'
#
loop_
_entity.id
_entity.type
_entity.pdbx_description
1 polymer ?
#
loop_
_entity_poly.entity_id
_entity_poly.type
_entity_poly.pdbx_seq_one_letter_code
_entity_poly.pdbx_strand_id
1 'polypeptide(L)'
;MKKKKTYQIQQKLEVIDFKKNNPAVTQENLAQRFNMPIGVINSTLKKMQLYGSRRHKQKKNITFKSCTDKIYEPLYAWIQNKRFCNHTITNEMVREMALKIAQRFYIENFKASHPWISRFKEEYK
;
A
#
# COMPACT_ATOMS: atom_id res chain seq x y z
N MET A 1 28.89 -6.04 6.49
CA MET A 1 27.90 -6.70 5.60
C MET A 1 27.54 -5.76 4.45
N LYS A 2 27.71 -6.16 3.17
CA LYS A 2 27.31 -5.33 2.02
C LYS A 2 25.77 -5.28 1.93
N LYS A 3 25.18 -4.08 1.94
CA LYS A 3 23.74 -3.89 1.71
C LYS A 3 23.39 -4.36 0.30
N LYS A 4 22.38 -5.23 0.16
CA LYS A 4 21.89 -5.69 -1.16
C LYS A 4 21.26 -4.50 -1.88
N LYS A 5 21.73 -4.19 -3.10
CA LYS A 5 21.11 -3.19 -3.97
C LYS A 5 19.72 -3.67 -4.39
N THR A 6 18.69 -2.91 -4.05
CA THR A 6 17.31 -3.19 -4.47
C THR A 6 17.05 -2.53 -5.83
N TYR A 7 16.63 -3.32 -6.81
CA TYR A 7 16.27 -2.85 -8.16
C TYR A 7 14.78 -2.53 -8.23
N GLN A 8 14.45 -1.43 -8.92
CA GLN A 8 13.07 -1.00 -9.09
C GLN A 8 12.27 -2.00 -9.92
N ILE A 9 10.96 -2.04 -9.73
CA ILE A 9 10.10 -2.95 -10.49
C ILE A 9 10.11 -2.62 -11.99
N GLN A 10 10.23 -1.34 -12.34
CA GLN A 10 10.29 -0.88 -13.73
C GLN A 10 11.51 -1.45 -14.46
N GLN A 11 12.70 -1.38 -13.85
CA GLN A 11 13.94 -1.94 -14.42
C GLN A 11 13.82 -3.44 -14.70
N LYS A 12 13.13 -4.18 -13.81
CA LYS A 12 12.91 -5.62 -14.01
C LYS A 12 11.91 -5.91 -15.14
N LEU A 13 10.93 -5.04 -15.34
CA LEU A 13 9.97 -5.16 -16.46
C LEU A 13 10.67 -4.90 -17.79
N GLU A 14 11.54 -3.89 -17.86
CA GLU A 14 12.32 -3.57 -19.06
C GLU A 14 13.23 -4.73 -19.48
N VAL A 15 13.90 -5.39 -18.52
CA VAL A 15 14.69 -6.61 -18.80
C VAL A 15 13.84 -7.71 -19.43
N ILE A 16 12.61 -7.90 -18.91
CA ILE A 16 11.68 -8.91 -19.43
C ILE A 16 11.21 -8.55 -20.83
N ASP A 17 10.81 -7.30 -21.06
CA ASP A 17 10.36 -6.83 -22.38
C ASP A 17 11.48 -6.93 -23.42
N PHE A 18 12.70 -6.55 -23.04
CA PHE A 18 13.86 -6.64 -23.92
C PHE A 18 14.18 -8.09 -24.30
N LYS A 19 14.12 -9.03 -23.35
CA LYS A 19 14.34 -10.47 -23.62
C LYS A 19 13.23 -11.10 -24.45
N LYS A 20 11.99 -10.61 -24.33
CA LYS A 20 10.88 -11.05 -25.19
C LYS A 20 11.05 -10.56 -26.63
N ASN A 21 11.44 -9.31 -26.82
CA ASN A 21 11.66 -8.73 -28.14
C ASN A 21 12.94 -9.26 -28.81
N ASN A 22 13.91 -9.74 -28.02
CA ASN A 22 15.20 -10.24 -28.51
C ASN A 22 15.54 -11.60 -27.87
N PRO A 23 14.93 -12.70 -28.33
CA PRO A 23 15.08 -14.01 -27.70
C PRO A 23 16.52 -14.55 -27.75
N ALA A 24 17.31 -14.17 -28.76
CA ALA A 24 18.69 -14.59 -28.95
C ALA A 24 19.70 -13.93 -27.97
N VAL A 25 19.31 -12.87 -27.26
CA VAL A 25 20.24 -12.14 -26.37
C VAL A 25 20.56 -12.98 -25.14
N THR A 26 21.86 -13.14 -24.84
CA THR A 26 22.34 -13.89 -23.67
C THR A 26 22.10 -13.15 -22.36
N GLN A 27 22.11 -13.88 -21.24
CA GLN A 27 21.87 -13.30 -19.92
C GLN A 27 23.01 -12.36 -19.51
N GLU A 28 24.23 -12.64 -19.98
CA GLU A 28 25.45 -11.84 -19.81
C GLU A 28 25.30 -10.47 -20.49
N ASN A 29 24.79 -10.46 -21.72
CA ASN A 29 24.53 -9.23 -22.46
C ASN A 29 23.43 -8.38 -21.78
N LEU A 30 22.42 -9.02 -21.17
CA LEU A 30 21.42 -8.32 -20.34
C LEU A 30 22.04 -7.73 -19.07
N ALA A 31 22.91 -8.49 -18.40
CA ALA A 31 23.58 -8.04 -17.19
C ALA A 31 24.44 -6.79 -17.43
N GLN A 32 25.20 -6.79 -18.54
CA GLN A 32 25.98 -5.64 -18.99
C GLN A 32 25.07 -4.46 -19.35
N ARG A 33 24.05 -4.68 -20.20
CA ARG A 33 23.15 -3.63 -20.70
C ARG A 33 22.38 -2.92 -19.60
N PHE A 34 21.88 -3.66 -18.61
CA PHE A 34 21.07 -3.11 -17.52
C PHE A 34 21.90 -2.78 -16.26
N ASN A 35 23.22 -3.02 -16.30
CA ASN A 35 24.12 -2.89 -15.14
C ASN A 35 23.57 -3.61 -13.89
N MET A 36 23.16 -4.86 -14.11
CA MET A 36 22.53 -5.73 -13.12
C MET A 36 23.35 -7.02 -12.98
N PRO A 37 23.63 -7.50 -11.75
CA PRO A 37 24.28 -8.78 -11.57
C PRO A 37 23.50 -9.90 -12.24
N ILE A 38 24.21 -10.87 -12.82
CA ILE A 38 23.64 -12.00 -13.56
C ILE A 38 22.58 -12.76 -12.73
N GLY A 39 22.80 -12.93 -11.42
CA GLY A 39 21.84 -13.56 -10.52
C GLY A 39 20.51 -12.78 -10.39
N VAL A 40 20.54 -11.46 -10.54
CA VAL A 40 19.33 -10.62 -10.55
C VAL A 40 18.59 -10.77 -11.88
N ILE A 41 19.32 -10.83 -13.00
CA ILE A 41 18.73 -11.11 -14.31
C ILE A 41 18.03 -12.47 -14.28
N ASN A 42 18.69 -13.52 -13.79
CA ASN A 42 18.17 -14.88 -13.78
C ASN A 42 16.95 -15.02 -12.87
N SER A 43 17.00 -14.42 -11.68
CA SER A 43 15.84 -14.40 -10.78
C SER A 43 14.67 -13.58 -11.33
N THR A 44 14.95 -12.53 -12.11
CA THR A 44 13.93 -11.71 -12.77
C THR A 44 13.26 -12.49 -13.91
N LEU A 45 14.04 -13.15 -14.77
CA LEU A 45 13.55 -13.97 -15.88
C LEU A 45 12.79 -15.21 -15.36
N LYS A 46 13.25 -15.87 -14.29
CA LYS A 46 12.54 -17.00 -13.67
C LYS A 46 11.15 -16.60 -13.16
N LYS A 47 10.99 -15.35 -12.72
CA LYS A 47 9.73 -14.78 -12.24
C LYS A 47 8.95 -14.06 -13.35
N MET A 48 9.36 -14.17 -14.61
CA MET A 48 8.78 -13.44 -15.74
C MET A 48 7.25 -13.63 -15.85
N GLN A 49 6.75 -14.84 -15.63
CA GLN A 49 5.31 -15.11 -15.64
C GLN A 49 4.55 -14.34 -14.55
N LEU A 50 5.13 -14.24 -13.34
CA LEU A 50 4.54 -13.45 -12.23
C LEU A 50 4.54 -11.95 -12.52
N TYR A 51 5.54 -11.45 -13.25
CA TYR A 51 5.60 -10.06 -13.67
C TYR A 51 4.61 -9.77 -14.80
N GLY A 52 4.36 -10.71 -15.70
CA GLY A 52 3.34 -10.63 -16.74
C GLY A 52 1.94 -10.36 -16.16
N SER A 53 1.55 -11.10 -15.13
CA SER A 53 0.27 -10.90 -14.41
C SER A 53 0.23 -9.61 -13.58
N ARG A 54 1.39 -8.99 -13.29
CA ARG A 54 1.50 -7.76 -12.50
C ARG A 54 1.62 -6.49 -13.36
N ARG A 55 1.66 -6.60 -14.69
CA ARG A 55 1.78 -5.44 -15.62
C ARG A 55 0.69 -4.38 -15.45
N HIS A 56 -0.45 -4.73 -14.84
CA HIS A 56 -1.56 -3.80 -14.58
C HIS A 56 -1.94 -3.67 -13.10
N LYS A 57 -0.98 -3.79 -12.20
CA LYS A 57 -1.14 -3.17 -10.89
C LYS A 57 -0.03 -2.13 -10.72
N GLN A 58 -0.21 -0.98 -11.41
CA GLN A 58 -0.01 0.28 -10.67
C GLN A 58 -0.57 0.03 -9.28
N LYS A 59 0.11 0.47 -8.22
CA LYS A 59 -0.55 0.63 -6.94
C LYS A 59 -1.70 1.62 -7.18
N LYS A 60 -2.83 1.15 -7.73
CA LYS A 60 -4.12 1.56 -7.24
C LYS A 60 -3.92 1.32 -5.75
N ASN A 61 -3.83 2.41 -5.00
CA ASN A 61 -4.25 2.37 -3.62
C ASN A 61 -5.67 1.80 -3.72
N ILE A 62 -5.77 0.47 -3.76
CA ILE A 62 -6.99 -0.21 -3.46
C ILE A 62 -7.09 0.12 -1.98
N THR A 63 -7.67 1.28 -1.69
CA THR A 63 -8.46 1.47 -0.51
C THR A 63 -9.50 0.37 -0.64
N PHE A 64 -9.13 -0.84 -0.19
CA PHE A 64 -10.11 -1.78 0.26
C PHE A 64 -10.90 -0.93 1.22
N LYS A 65 -12.12 -0.56 0.81
CA LYS A 65 -13.02 0.11 1.73
C LYS A 65 -13.19 -0.89 2.84
N SER A 66 -12.43 -0.69 3.91
CA SER A 66 -12.39 -1.64 5.00
C SER A 66 -13.79 -1.60 5.60
N CYS A 67 -14.27 -2.69 6.19
CA CYS A 67 -15.56 -2.65 6.90
C CYS A 67 -15.58 -1.52 7.95
N THR A 68 -14.40 -1.10 8.39
CA THR A 68 -14.15 0.03 9.29
C THR A 68 -14.43 1.41 8.69
N ASP A 69 -14.51 1.56 7.37
CA ASP A 69 -14.77 2.86 6.72
C ASP A 69 -16.17 3.38 7.07
N LYS A 70 -17.10 2.47 7.39
CA LYS A 70 -18.42 2.78 7.94
C LYS A 70 -18.36 3.56 9.27
N ILE A 71 -17.21 3.55 9.96
CA ILE A 71 -17.00 4.28 11.22
C ILE A 71 -16.67 5.76 10.94
N TYR A 72 -16.08 6.07 9.79
CA TYR A 72 -15.48 7.38 9.54
C TYR A 72 -16.52 8.50 9.48
N GLU A 73 -17.61 8.29 8.74
CA GLU A 73 -18.67 9.29 8.57
C GLU A 73 -19.40 9.61 9.89
N PRO A 74 -19.91 8.62 10.68
CA PRO A 74 -20.50 8.88 11.99
C PRO A 74 -19.53 9.52 12.98
N LEU A 75 -18.25 9.13 12.95
CA LEU A 75 -17.22 9.69 13.82
C LEU A 75 -16.95 11.15 13.47
N TYR A 76 -16.85 11.47 12.17
CA TYR A 76 -16.67 12.84 11.70
C TYR A 76 -17.86 13.74 12.08
N ALA A 77 -19.09 13.26 11.89
CA ALA A 77 -20.29 13.99 12.29
C ALA A 77 -20.30 14.31 13.80
N TRP A 78 -19.89 13.34 14.63
CA TRP A 78 -19.75 13.56 16.07
C TRP A 78 -18.65 14.58 16.41
N ILE A 79 -17.50 14.54 15.73
CA ILE A 79 -16.42 15.53 15.89
C ILE A 79 -16.91 16.94 15.52
N GLN A 80 -17.60 17.09 14.40
CA GLN A 80 -18.14 18.38 13.95
C GLN A 80 -19.12 18.96 14.96
N ASN A 81 -20.03 18.13 15.50
CA ASN A 81 -20.95 18.54 16.56
C ASN A 81 -20.20 19.02 17.82
N LYS A 82 -19.16 18.29 18.25
CA LYS A 82 -18.36 18.68 19.42
C LYS A 82 -17.56 19.97 19.19
N ARG A 83 -17.01 20.16 17.99
CA ARG A 83 -16.34 21.42 17.60
C ARG A 83 -17.32 22.59 17.62
N PHE A 84 -18.54 22.40 17.10
CA PHE A 84 -19.60 23.42 17.15
C PHE A 84 -19.95 23.83 18.58
N CYS A 85 -19.95 22.88 19.52
CA CYS A 85 -20.16 23.15 20.93
C CYS A 85 -18.90 23.65 21.68
N ASN A 86 -17.85 24.12 20.97
CA ASN A 86 -16.57 24.59 21.53
C ASN A 86 -15.89 23.62 22.52
N HIS A 87 -16.11 22.31 22.37
CA HIS A 87 -15.44 21.33 23.20
C HIS A 87 -14.08 20.96 22.60
N THR A 88 -13.05 20.90 23.46
CA THR A 88 -11.75 20.36 23.09
C THR A 88 -11.86 18.86 22.86
N ILE A 89 -11.43 18.40 21.68
CA ILE A 89 -11.46 16.98 21.31
C ILE A 89 -10.05 16.42 21.43
N THR A 90 -9.86 15.47 22.34
CA THR A 90 -8.58 14.76 22.50
C THR A 90 -8.55 13.51 21.62
N ASN A 91 -7.35 12.99 21.34
CA ASN A 91 -7.20 11.74 20.60
C ASN A 91 -7.85 10.55 21.31
N GLU A 92 -7.92 10.57 22.64
CA GLU A 92 -8.55 9.50 23.42
C GLU A 92 -10.06 9.50 23.21
N MET A 93 -10.70 10.68 23.25
CA MET A 93 -12.13 10.79 22.97
C MET A 93 -12.49 10.29 21.56
N VAL A 94 -11.63 10.55 20.58
CA VAL A 94 -11.81 10.02 19.20
C VAL A 94 -11.70 8.50 19.18
N ARG A 95 -10.76 7.89 19.93
CA ARG A 95 -10.64 6.44 20.05
C ARG A 95 -11.88 5.82 20.65
N GLU A 96 -12.29 6.33 21.81
CA GLU A 96 -13.45 5.82 22.54
C GLU A 96 -14.71 5.89 21.68
N MET A 97 -14.91 7.01 20.98
CA MET A 97 -16.07 7.17 20.11
C MET A 97 -16.01 6.23 18.90
N ALA A 98 -14.84 6.06 18.28
CA ALA A 98 -14.67 5.12 17.16
C ALA A 98 -14.98 3.67 17.58
N LEU A 99 -14.57 3.26 18.78
CA LEU A 99 -14.89 1.94 19.34
C LEU A 99 -16.39 1.78 19.61
N LYS A 100 -17.06 2.79 20.19
CA LYS A 100 -18.52 2.78 20.41
C LYS A 100 -19.29 2.67 19.10
N ILE A 101 -18.85 3.39 18.07
CA ILE A 101 -19.45 3.32 16.74
C ILE A 101 -19.25 1.91 16.15
N ALA A 102 -18.04 1.35 16.22
CA ALA A 102 -17.78 0.00 15.74
C ALA A 102 -18.66 -1.06 16.41
N GLN A 103 -18.84 -0.98 17.73
CA GLN A 103 -19.75 -1.85 18.49
C GLN A 103 -21.19 -1.73 17.99
N ARG A 104 -21.68 -0.51 17.73
CA ARG A 104 -23.04 -0.26 17.23
C ARG A 104 -23.26 -0.79 15.80
N PHE A 105 -22.20 -0.86 15.00
CA PHE A 105 -22.22 -1.44 13.67
C PHE A 105 -21.88 -2.94 13.63
N TYR A 106 -21.75 -3.60 14.79
CA TYR A 106 -21.35 -5.01 14.92
C TYR A 106 -20.02 -5.32 14.19
N ILE A 107 -19.09 -4.35 14.17
CA ILE A 107 -17.77 -4.54 13.58
C ILE A 107 -16.86 -5.15 14.65
N GLU A 108 -16.78 -6.47 14.64
CA GLU A 108 -15.90 -7.23 15.52
C GLU A 108 -14.42 -6.97 15.21
N ASN A 109 -13.57 -7.12 16.22
CA ASN A 109 -12.11 -6.98 16.12
C ASN A 109 -11.60 -5.60 15.65
N PHE A 110 -12.47 -4.58 15.62
CA PHE A 110 -12.04 -3.22 15.33
C PHE A 110 -11.09 -2.70 16.42
N LYS A 111 -9.95 -2.15 16.00
CA LYS A 111 -9.00 -1.47 16.87
C LYS A 111 -8.78 -0.06 16.36
N ALA A 112 -9.09 0.92 17.21
CA ALA A 112 -8.73 2.33 17.01
C ALA A 112 -7.21 2.55 17.22
N SER A 113 -6.40 1.81 16.46
CA SER A 113 -4.94 1.84 16.52
C SER A 113 -4.40 3.19 16.09
N HIS A 114 -3.19 3.54 16.52
CA HIS A 114 -2.57 4.81 16.15
C HIS A 114 -2.47 5.02 14.62
N PRO A 115 -2.08 4.01 13.81
CA PRO A 115 -2.09 4.15 12.34
C PRO A 115 -3.49 4.42 11.76
N TRP A 116 -4.53 3.79 12.30
CA TRP A 116 -5.89 3.99 11.83
C TRP A 116 -6.39 5.41 12.10
N ILE A 117 -6.12 5.95 13.30
CA ILE A 117 -6.47 7.34 13.64
C ILE A 117 -5.70 8.34 12.79
N SER A 118 -4.40 8.11 12.54
CA SER A 118 -3.60 8.98 11.67
C SER A 118 -4.25 9.07 10.29
N ARG A 119 -4.62 7.92 9.72
CA ARG A 119 -5.31 7.86 8.43
C ARG A 119 -6.67 8.54 8.45
N PHE A 120 -7.48 8.34 9.50
CA PHE A 120 -8.75 9.05 9.67
C PHE A 120 -8.56 10.58 9.63
N LYS A 121 -7.56 11.11 10.35
CA LYS A 121 -7.26 12.55 10.36
C LYS A 121 -6.73 13.08 9.03
N GLU A 122 -5.97 12.28 8.30
CA GLU A 122 -5.50 12.63 6.96
C GLU A 122 -6.66 12.75 5.97
N GLU A 123 -7.63 11.84 6.07
CA GLU A 123 -8.82 11.80 5.21
C GLU A 123 -9.89 12.85 5.61
N TYR A 124 -10.02 13.20 6.90
CA TYR A 124 -11.08 14.07 7.45
C TYR A 124 -10.54 15.26 8.25
N LYS A 125 -9.86 16.18 7.57
CA LYS A 125 -9.34 17.43 8.19
C LYS A 125 -10.46 18.38 8.62
#